data_AF-A0A2K2TXJ8-F1
#
_entry.id   AF-A0A2K2TXJ8-F1
#
_cell.length_a   1.000
_cell.length_b   1.000
_cell.length_c   1.000
_cell.angle_alpha   90.00
_cell.angle_beta   90.00
_cell.angle_gamma   90.00
#
_symmetry.space_group_name_H-M   'P 1'
#
loop_
_entity.id
_entity.type
_entity.pdbx_description
1 polymer ?
#
loop_
_entity_poly.entity_id
_entity_poly.type
_entity_poly.pdbx_seq_one_letter_code
_entity_poly.pdbx_strand_id
1 'polypeptide(L)'
;MSTEKSRMHIEERRIFRYTRADAWEYTISQVDVMEGVEKGNVRCLYFNTPGMHADTIVDSCFLTVSQECIDQIRNVMLNHLDICRYDKIEFPAVLDGFINTFEFAPDKSFSNIITVFNISAFRDGANVAIFGNPPYKGKAVLNLFDEISNILLVHGVSPKYLALDSSASV
;
A
#
# COMPACT_ATOMS: atom_id res chain seq x y z
N MET A 1 -1.36 -1.90 47.54
CA MET A 1 -0.37 -1.55 46.51
C MET A 1 -1.04 -1.77 45.17
N SER A 2 -1.42 -0.68 44.50
CA SER A 2 -2.10 -0.72 43.21
C SER A 2 -1.05 -0.88 42.12
N THR A 3 -1.03 -2.04 41.46
CA THR A 3 -0.25 -2.23 40.22
C THR A 3 -0.97 -1.46 39.11
N GLU A 4 -0.59 -0.20 38.95
CA GLU A 4 -0.83 0.55 37.72
C GLU A 4 0.00 -0.12 36.62
N LYS A 5 -0.64 -0.99 35.83
CA LYS A 5 -0.10 -1.40 34.52
C LYS A 5 0.10 -0.10 33.76
N SER A 6 1.35 0.34 33.57
CA SER A 6 1.62 1.39 32.60
C SER A 6 1.09 0.87 31.26
N ARG A 7 -0.01 1.47 30.79
CA ARG A 7 -0.34 1.37 29.37
C ARG A 7 0.83 2.05 28.69
N MET A 8 1.76 1.27 28.14
CA MET A 8 2.72 1.82 27.19
C MET A 8 1.88 2.48 26.11
N HIS A 9 1.81 3.81 26.12
CA HIS A 9 1.23 4.56 25.03
C HIS A 9 2.11 4.29 23.82
N ILE A 10 1.63 3.44 22.94
CA ILE A 10 2.24 3.26 21.63
C ILE A 10 2.02 4.59 20.91
N GLU A 11 3.11 5.26 20.59
CA GLU A 11 3.12 6.50 19.84
C GLU A 11 2.43 6.30 18.48
N GLU A 12 1.57 7.25 18.11
CA GLU A 12 0.88 7.20 16.82
C GLU A 12 1.88 7.23 15.67
N ARG A 13 1.80 6.22 14.79
CA ARG A 13 2.76 6.07 13.70
C ARG A 13 2.15 5.35 12.52
N ARG A 14 2.42 5.82 11.31
CA ARG A 14 2.10 5.07 10.10
C ARG A 14 3.09 3.92 9.93
N ILE A 15 2.58 2.70 9.81
CA ILE A 15 3.42 1.51 9.56
C ILE A 15 3.40 1.08 8.10
N PHE A 16 2.35 1.44 7.37
CA PHE A 16 2.19 1.14 5.96
C PHE A 16 1.37 2.22 5.26
N ARG A 17 1.76 2.58 4.04
CA ARG A 17 0.90 3.28 3.09
C ARG A 17 1.07 2.73 1.70
N TYR A 18 -0.05 2.64 1.00
CA TYR A 18 -0.09 2.44 -0.43
C TYR A 18 -0.80 3.62 -1.09
N THR A 19 -0.21 4.13 -2.16
CA THR A 19 -0.81 5.15 -3.02
C THR A 19 -0.72 4.70 -4.47
N ARG A 20 -1.83 4.81 -5.20
CA ARG A 20 -1.85 4.69 -6.67
C ARG A 20 -2.17 6.04 -7.27
N ALA A 21 -1.39 6.46 -8.26
CA ALA A 21 -1.60 7.65 -9.05
C ALA A 21 -1.55 7.32 -10.56
N ASP A 22 -2.09 8.21 -11.38
CA ASP A 22 -1.88 8.16 -12.83
C ASP A 22 -0.47 8.68 -13.22
N ALA A 23 -0.17 8.66 -14.52
CA ALA A 23 1.11 9.12 -15.07
C ALA A 23 1.38 10.62 -14.88
N TRP A 24 0.35 11.40 -14.50
CA TRP A 24 0.44 12.85 -14.20
C TRP A 24 0.50 13.12 -12.69
N GLU A 25 0.75 12.07 -11.89
CA GLU A 25 0.87 12.14 -10.43
C GLU A 25 -0.44 12.51 -9.71
N TYR A 26 -1.60 12.44 -10.38
CA TYR A 26 -2.89 12.57 -9.72
C TYR A 26 -3.21 11.30 -8.94
N THR A 27 -3.36 11.43 -7.62
CA THR A 27 -3.69 10.30 -6.75
C THR A 27 -5.09 9.78 -7.08
N ILE A 28 -5.20 8.46 -7.27
CA ILE A 28 -6.44 7.73 -7.54
C ILE A 28 -6.90 7.02 -6.28
N SER A 29 -6.00 6.37 -5.55
CA SER A 29 -6.35 5.69 -4.31
C SER A 29 -5.21 5.74 -3.29
N GLN A 30 -5.58 5.70 -2.01
CA GLN A 30 -4.65 5.64 -0.91
C GLN A 30 -5.21 4.80 0.23
N VAL A 31 -4.34 4.00 0.87
CA VAL A 31 -4.62 3.31 2.13
C VAL A 31 -3.46 3.55 3.09
N ASP A 32 -3.77 4.02 4.29
CA ASP A 32 -2.83 4.17 5.41
C ASP A 32 -3.19 3.18 6.53
N VAL A 33 -2.18 2.55 7.12
CA VAL A 33 -2.30 1.76 8.34
C VAL A 33 -1.47 2.42 9.44
N MET A 34 -2.16 2.74 10.54
CA MET A 34 -1.63 3.47 11.68
C MET A 34 -1.56 2.55 12.90
N GLU A 35 -0.43 2.55 13.57
CA GLU A 35 -0.25 2.02 14.90
C GLU A 35 -0.47 3.13 15.95
N GLY A 36 -0.85 2.77 17.18
CA GLY A 36 -1.01 3.72 18.30
C GLY A 36 -2.32 4.52 18.27
N VAL A 37 -3.16 4.31 17.25
CA VAL A 37 -4.45 5.00 17.08
C VAL A 37 -5.59 4.08 17.51
N GLU A 38 -6.43 4.53 18.46
CA GLU A 38 -7.52 3.72 19.01
C GLU A 38 -8.71 3.52 18.04
N LYS A 39 -8.99 4.49 17.15
CA LYS A 39 -10.11 4.46 16.20
C LYS A 39 -9.70 5.04 14.85
N GLY A 40 -10.14 4.41 13.77
CA GLY A 40 -9.80 4.86 12.41
C GLY A 40 -8.32 4.67 12.10
N ASN A 41 -7.76 3.56 12.58
CA ASN A 41 -6.36 3.20 12.40
C ASN A 41 -6.06 2.60 11.01
N VAL A 42 -7.09 2.36 10.19
CA VAL A 42 -6.97 2.18 8.75
C VAL A 42 -7.76 3.28 8.06
N ARG A 43 -7.11 4.02 7.15
CA ARG A 43 -7.66 5.21 6.51
C ARG A 43 -7.55 5.06 5.01
N CYS A 44 -8.68 5.14 4.32
CA CYS A 44 -8.77 4.88 2.90
C CYS A 44 -9.34 6.10 2.17
N LEU A 45 -8.76 6.42 1.01
CA LEU A 45 -9.23 7.48 0.12
C LEU A 45 -9.30 6.93 -1.31
N TYR A 46 -10.34 7.33 -2.03
CA TYR A 46 -10.49 7.07 -3.47
C TYR A 46 -10.93 8.36 -4.16
N PHE A 47 -10.18 8.77 -5.16
CA PHE A 47 -10.37 10.01 -5.90
C PHE A 47 -10.96 9.67 -7.25
N ASN A 48 -12.17 10.17 -7.50
CA ASN A 48 -12.86 10.02 -8.78
C ASN A 48 -12.93 11.37 -9.48
N THR A 49 -12.16 11.51 -10.54
CA THR A 49 -12.17 12.68 -11.41
C THR A 49 -12.78 12.26 -12.76
N PRO A 50 -14.08 12.47 -12.98
CA PRO A 50 -14.80 11.88 -14.12
C PRO A 50 -14.41 12.49 -15.49
N GLY A 51 -13.53 13.48 -15.53
CA GLY A 51 -13.03 14.07 -16.77
C GLY A 51 -12.09 15.24 -16.54
N MET A 52 -11.46 15.69 -17.61
CA MET A 52 -10.59 16.86 -17.62
C MET A 52 -11.40 18.11 -17.22
N HIS A 53 -10.95 18.83 -16.20
CA HIS A 53 -11.63 20.00 -15.58
C HIS A 53 -12.88 19.70 -14.73
N ALA A 54 -13.18 18.43 -14.44
CA ALA A 54 -14.24 18.10 -13.48
C ALA A 54 -13.75 18.27 -12.03
N ASP A 55 -14.67 18.60 -11.12
CA ASP A 55 -14.41 18.53 -9.70
C ASP A 55 -14.09 17.08 -9.30
N THR A 56 -13.06 16.91 -8.47
CA THR A 56 -12.68 15.60 -7.96
C THR A 56 -13.57 15.22 -6.79
N ILE A 57 -14.26 14.08 -6.90
CA ILE A 57 -15.04 13.52 -5.81
C ILE A 57 -14.13 12.62 -4.99
N VAL A 58 -14.04 12.89 -3.69
CA VAL A 58 -13.23 12.07 -2.77
C VAL A 58 -14.15 11.20 -1.94
N ASP A 59 -14.07 9.89 -2.15
CA ASP A 59 -14.66 8.90 -1.29
C ASP A 59 -13.65 8.52 -0.19
N SER A 60 -14.12 8.45 1.06
CA SER A 60 -13.27 8.18 2.22
C SER A 60 -13.88 7.14 3.14
N CYS A 61 -13.03 6.28 3.70
CA CYS A 61 -13.44 5.25 4.64
C CYS A 61 -12.42 5.14 5.78
N PHE A 62 -12.92 5.08 7.01
CA PHE A 62 -12.13 4.90 8.21
C PHE A 62 -12.56 3.60 8.88
N LEU A 63 -11.62 2.68 9.04
CA LEU A 63 -11.84 1.38 9.67
C LEU A 63 -11.00 1.29 10.94
N THR A 64 -11.49 0.52 11.90
CA THR A 64 -10.75 0.22 13.13
C THR A 64 -10.45 -1.27 13.14
N VAL A 65 -9.17 -1.63 13.05
CA VAL A 65 -8.68 -3.00 13.16
C VAL A 65 -8.02 -3.23 14.52
N SER A 66 -7.96 -4.48 14.97
CA SER A 66 -7.33 -4.84 16.24
C SER A 66 -5.81 -4.63 16.21
N GLN A 67 -5.18 -4.53 17.40
CA GLN A 67 -3.72 -4.53 17.50
C GLN A 67 -3.11 -5.81 16.93
N GLU A 68 -3.80 -6.95 17.04
CA GLU A 68 -3.37 -8.22 16.42
C GLU A 68 -3.25 -8.09 14.89
N CYS A 69 -4.20 -7.42 14.23
CA CYS A 69 -4.14 -7.15 12.78
C CYS A 69 -2.92 -6.27 12.43
N ILE A 70 -2.68 -5.20 13.22
CA ILE A 70 -1.51 -4.34 13.07
C ILE A 70 -0.20 -5.14 13.24
N ASP A 71 -0.15 -6.01 14.24
CA ASP A 71 1.01 -6.87 14.50
C ASP A 71 1.23 -7.89 13.37
N GLN A 72 0.16 -8.45 12.79
CA GLN A 72 0.23 -9.33 11.62
C GLN A 72 0.83 -8.59 10.40
N ILE A 73 0.34 -7.39 10.08
CA ILE A 73 0.89 -6.56 8.99
C ILE A 73 2.36 -6.26 9.23
N ARG A 74 2.73 -5.91 10.47
CA ARG A 74 4.12 -5.68 10.84
C ARG A 74 4.98 -6.93 10.65
N ASN A 75 4.50 -8.08 11.12
CA ASN A 75 5.23 -9.34 11.01
C ASN A 75 5.46 -9.74 9.54
N VAL A 76 4.48 -9.52 8.66
CA VAL A 76 4.65 -9.68 7.21
C VAL A 76 5.79 -8.79 6.71
N MET A 77 5.79 -7.50 7.02
CA MET A 77 6.89 -6.61 6.62
C MET A 77 8.24 -7.01 7.22
N LEU A 78 8.28 -7.47 8.47
CA LEU A 78 9.50 -7.93 9.15
C LEU A 78 10.07 -9.21 8.52
N ASN A 79 9.21 -10.11 8.06
CA ASN A 79 9.62 -11.32 7.33
C ASN A 79 10.16 -11.00 5.92
N HIS A 80 9.85 -9.81 5.40
CA HIS A 80 10.24 -9.31 4.09
C HIS A 80 11.09 -8.04 4.18
N LEU A 81 11.95 -7.93 5.20
CA LEU A 81 12.81 -6.75 5.40
C LEU A 81 13.76 -6.48 4.24
N ASP A 82 14.23 -7.52 3.55
CA ASP A 82 15.04 -7.40 2.35
C ASP A 82 14.29 -6.66 1.23
N ILE A 83 12.98 -6.92 1.10
CA ILE A 83 12.09 -6.25 0.14
C ILE A 83 11.81 -4.82 0.58
N CYS A 84 11.49 -4.60 1.86
CA CYS A 84 11.22 -3.27 2.40
C CYS A 84 12.40 -2.30 2.20
N ARG A 85 13.64 -2.82 2.18
CA ARG A 85 14.89 -2.04 2.07
C ARG A 85 15.33 -1.72 0.63
N TYR A 86 14.51 -1.99 -0.39
CA TYR A 86 14.91 -1.64 -1.76
C TYR A 86 14.95 -0.13 -1.98
N ASP A 87 16.12 0.37 -2.36
CA ASP A 87 16.34 1.79 -2.67
C ASP A 87 15.68 2.19 -4.00
N LYS A 88 15.64 1.26 -4.96
CA LYS A 88 15.04 1.47 -6.28
C LYS A 88 14.64 0.14 -6.90
N ILE A 89 13.47 0.09 -7.53
CA ILE A 89 13.16 -0.97 -8.48
C ILE A 89 13.39 -0.40 -9.87
N GLU A 90 14.36 -0.93 -10.60
CA GLU A 90 14.60 -0.46 -11.97
C GLU A 90 13.50 -1.01 -12.88
N PHE A 91 12.94 -0.15 -13.72
CA PHE A 91 11.79 -0.46 -14.55
C PHE A 91 11.95 0.18 -15.93
N PRO A 92 11.42 -0.44 -17.01
CA PRO A 92 11.35 0.22 -18.29
C PRO A 92 10.46 1.45 -18.18
N ALA A 93 10.92 2.57 -18.74
CA ALA A 93 10.20 3.82 -18.79
C ALA A 93 9.03 3.75 -19.79
N VAL A 94 7.95 3.05 -19.44
CA VAL A 94 6.68 3.19 -20.18
C VAL A 94 5.86 4.25 -19.45
N LEU A 95 5.81 5.43 -20.07
CA LEU A 95 5.29 6.69 -19.51
C LEU A 95 3.75 6.79 -19.47
N ASP A 96 3.01 5.82 -20.01
CA ASP A 96 1.54 5.84 -20.07
C ASP A 96 0.91 4.81 -19.12
N GLY A 97 1.00 5.03 -17.81
CA GLY A 97 0.46 4.07 -16.86
C GLY A 97 0.33 4.54 -15.41
N PHE A 98 0.31 3.60 -14.47
CA PHE A 98 0.07 3.91 -13.05
C PHE A 98 1.36 3.99 -12.25
N ILE A 99 1.47 5.02 -11.42
CA ILE A 99 2.51 5.17 -10.40
C ILE A 99 1.98 4.53 -9.11
N ASN A 100 2.74 3.61 -8.54
CA ASN A 100 2.40 2.95 -7.29
C ASN A 100 3.50 3.26 -6.29
N THR A 101 3.13 3.77 -5.12
CA THR A 101 4.06 4.12 -4.06
C THR A 101 3.70 3.34 -2.81
N PHE A 102 4.69 2.64 -2.26
CA PHE A 102 4.58 1.86 -1.05
C PHE A 102 5.50 2.47 0.01
N GLU A 103 4.95 2.83 1.15
CA GLU A 103 5.69 3.22 2.34
C GLU A 103 5.65 2.03 3.31
N PHE A 104 6.82 1.45 3.62
CA PHE A 104 6.96 0.34 4.56
C PHE A 104 7.73 0.80 5.79
N ALA A 105 7.12 0.68 6.97
CA ALA A 105 7.71 1.14 8.22
C ALA A 105 7.54 0.10 9.36
N PRO A 106 8.08 -1.14 9.20
CA PRO A 106 7.91 -2.25 10.13
C PRO A 106 8.36 -1.97 11.57
N ASP A 107 9.39 -1.14 11.78
CA ASP A 107 9.89 -0.82 13.13
C ASP A 107 10.21 0.67 13.24
N LYS A 108 10.25 1.22 14.47
CA LYS A 108 10.41 2.68 14.70
C LYS A 108 11.69 3.28 14.08
N SER A 109 12.72 2.48 13.87
CA SER A 109 14.01 2.93 13.34
C SER A 109 14.08 2.92 11.82
N PHE A 110 13.07 2.34 11.16
CA PHE A 110 13.09 2.11 9.73
C PHE A 110 11.77 2.53 9.07
N SER A 111 11.89 3.33 8.02
CA SER A 111 10.84 3.59 7.03
C SER A 111 11.50 3.72 5.67
N ASN A 112 10.89 3.13 4.65
CA ASN A 112 11.34 3.29 3.28
C ASN A 112 10.16 3.46 2.34
N ILE A 113 10.37 4.22 1.27
CA ILE A 113 9.38 4.50 0.24
C ILE A 113 9.89 3.89 -1.07
N ILE A 114 9.07 3.02 -1.64
CA ILE A 114 9.32 2.35 -2.91
C ILE A 114 8.29 2.85 -3.91
N THR A 115 8.75 3.52 -4.96
CA THR A 115 7.90 3.94 -6.09
C THR A 115 8.17 3.06 -7.30
N VAL A 116 7.11 2.57 -7.91
CA VAL A 116 7.14 1.68 -9.07
C VAL A 116 6.09 2.09 -10.09
N PHE A 117 6.40 1.87 -11.36
CA PHE A 117 5.52 2.17 -12.47
C PHE A 117 4.97 0.86 -13.03
N ASN A 118 3.66 0.81 -13.30
CA ASN A 118 3.01 -0.33 -13.97
C ASN A 118 3.29 -1.70 -13.32
N ILE A 119 3.33 -1.76 -11.98
CA ILE A 119 3.62 -3.00 -11.24
C ILE A 119 2.62 -4.14 -11.52
N SER A 120 1.43 -3.82 -12.03
CA SER A 120 0.47 -4.82 -12.49
C SER A 120 1.01 -5.71 -13.62
N ALA A 121 2.04 -5.28 -14.37
CA ALA A 121 2.72 -6.10 -15.36
C ALA A 121 3.39 -7.35 -14.77
N PHE A 122 3.56 -7.44 -13.43
CA PHE A 122 4.08 -8.61 -12.72
C PHE A 122 3.00 -9.57 -12.22
N ARG A 123 1.71 -9.22 -12.34
CA ARG A 123 0.62 -10.14 -12.01
C ARG A 123 0.60 -11.26 -13.04
N ASP A 124 0.40 -12.49 -12.56
CA ASP A 124 0.25 -13.64 -13.44
C ASP A 124 -0.98 -13.42 -14.36
N GLY A 125 -0.80 -13.59 -15.68
CA GLY A 125 -1.85 -13.33 -16.68
C GLY A 125 -1.79 -11.95 -17.36
N ALA A 126 -0.86 -11.06 -16.98
CA ALA A 126 -0.63 -9.83 -17.73
C ALA A 126 -0.09 -10.13 -19.14
N ASN A 127 -0.76 -9.60 -20.18
CA ASN A 127 -0.31 -9.73 -21.57
C ASN A 127 0.74 -8.67 -21.92
N VAL A 128 1.90 -8.71 -21.24
CA VAL A 128 2.98 -7.74 -21.41
C VAL A 128 4.29 -8.47 -21.71
N ALA A 129 4.96 -8.08 -22.80
CA ALA A 129 6.30 -8.57 -23.11
C ALA A 129 7.35 -7.69 -22.43
N ILE A 130 8.09 -8.25 -21.46
CA ILE A 130 9.20 -7.57 -20.78
C ILE A 130 10.49 -7.95 -21.51
N PHE A 131 11.14 -6.98 -22.17
CA PHE A 131 12.42 -7.19 -22.86
C PHE A 131 13.59 -6.65 -22.01
N GLY A 132 14.68 -7.43 -21.91
CA GLY A 132 15.90 -7.07 -21.16
C GLY A 132 16.21 -8.02 -20.00
N ASN A 133 17.16 -7.65 -19.14
CA ASN A 133 17.40 -8.27 -17.83
C ASN A 133 16.70 -7.40 -16.76
N PRO A 134 15.37 -7.52 -16.58
CA PRO A 134 14.67 -6.68 -15.63
C PRO A 134 15.18 -6.98 -14.22
N PRO A 135 15.45 -5.99 -13.38
CA PRO A 135 15.76 -6.26 -11.98
C PRO A 135 14.50 -6.87 -11.33
N TYR A 136 14.67 -8.10 -10.89
CA TYR A 136 13.63 -9.10 -10.61
C TYR A 136 12.75 -8.84 -9.37
N LYS A 137 12.57 -7.59 -8.95
CA LYS A 137 12.06 -7.29 -7.59
C LYS A 137 10.65 -6.71 -7.56
N GLY A 138 10.09 -6.31 -8.71
CA GLY A 138 8.70 -5.86 -8.82
C GLY A 138 7.69 -6.92 -8.37
N LYS A 139 7.88 -8.19 -8.78
CA LYS A 139 7.03 -9.31 -8.31
C LYS A 139 7.12 -9.52 -6.80
N ALA A 140 8.31 -9.33 -6.21
CA ALA A 140 8.50 -9.47 -4.76
C ALA A 140 7.78 -8.36 -3.98
N VAL A 141 7.87 -7.11 -4.41
CA VAL A 141 7.13 -5.99 -3.82
C VAL A 141 5.62 -6.16 -4.00
N LEU A 142 5.20 -6.65 -5.16
CA LEU A 142 3.78 -6.94 -5.43
C LEU A 142 3.24 -8.05 -4.52
N ASN A 143 3.99 -9.13 -4.33
CA ASN A 143 3.60 -10.22 -3.42
C ASN A 143 3.48 -9.73 -1.98
N LEU A 144 4.45 -8.93 -1.49
CA LEU A 144 4.38 -8.30 -0.17
C LEU A 144 3.13 -7.42 -0.04
N PHE A 145 2.85 -6.61 -1.06
CA PHE A 145 1.64 -5.80 -1.10
C PHE A 145 0.35 -6.65 -1.10
N ASP A 146 0.30 -7.74 -1.85
CA ASP A 146 -0.85 -8.63 -1.92
C ASP A 146 -1.08 -9.34 -0.58
N GLU A 147 -0.03 -9.74 0.15
CA GLU A 147 -0.14 -10.30 1.51
C GLU A 147 -0.74 -9.30 2.50
N ILE A 148 -0.22 -8.06 2.54
CA ILE A 148 -0.78 -6.99 3.38
C ILE A 148 -2.23 -6.68 2.97
N SER A 149 -2.48 -6.61 1.66
CA SER A 149 -3.81 -6.35 1.12
C SER A 149 -4.82 -7.42 1.54
N ASN A 150 -4.44 -8.71 1.50
CA ASN A 150 -5.31 -9.79 1.94
C ASN A 150 -5.72 -9.66 3.41
N ILE A 151 -4.79 -9.25 4.28
CA ILE A 151 -5.11 -8.96 5.69
C ILE A 151 -6.13 -7.82 5.77
N LEU A 152 -5.90 -6.73 5.03
CA LEU A 152 -6.79 -5.57 5.01
C LEU A 152 -8.20 -5.89 4.47
N LEU A 153 -8.29 -6.69 3.41
CA LEU A 153 -9.55 -7.16 2.82
C LEU A 153 -10.38 -7.96 3.81
N VAL A 154 -9.74 -8.91 4.53
CA VAL A 154 -10.41 -9.70 5.59
C VAL A 154 -10.99 -8.80 6.69
N HIS A 155 -10.37 -7.64 6.93
CA HIS A 155 -10.81 -6.67 7.92
C HIS A 155 -11.70 -5.55 7.35
N GLY A 156 -12.25 -5.75 6.16
CA GLY A 156 -13.32 -4.89 5.60
C GLY A 156 -12.84 -3.72 4.74
N VAL A 157 -11.55 -3.62 4.43
CA VAL A 157 -11.08 -2.65 3.43
C VAL A 157 -11.63 -3.05 2.07
N SER A 158 -12.27 -2.12 1.37
CA SER A 158 -12.77 -2.37 0.02
C SER A 158 -11.61 -2.49 -1.00
N PRO A 159 -11.65 -3.48 -1.92
CA PRO A 159 -10.64 -3.66 -2.96
C PRO A 159 -10.34 -2.41 -3.80
N LYS A 160 -11.33 -1.51 -3.99
CA LYS A 160 -11.17 -0.26 -4.75
C LYS A 160 -10.08 0.65 -4.19
N TYR A 161 -9.92 0.70 -2.87
CA TYR A 161 -8.89 1.54 -2.22
C TYR A 161 -7.49 0.95 -2.40
N LEU A 162 -7.42 -0.38 -2.47
CA LEU A 162 -6.19 -1.14 -2.73
C LEU A 162 -5.91 -1.30 -4.24
N ALA A 163 -6.78 -0.76 -5.10
CA ALA A 163 -6.64 -0.85 -6.55
C ALA A 163 -6.56 -2.30 -7.09
N LEU A 164 -7.23 -3.24 -6.39
CA LEU A 164 -7.24 -4.67 -6.74
C LEU A 164 -8.35 -5.04 -7.72
N ASP A 165 -9.38 -4.21 -7.87
CA ASP A 165 -10.52 -4.42 -8.79
C ASP A 165 -10.15 -4.29 -10.29
N SER A 166 -8.88 -4.46 -10.64
CA SER A 166 -8.40 -4.40 -12.02
C SER A 166 -8.75 -5.63 -12.86
N SER A 167 -9.94 -6.21 -12.63
CA SER A 167 -10.72 -6.87 -13.68
C SER A 167 -11.49 -5.86 -14.55
N ALA A 168 -11.44 -4.56 -14.26
CA ALA A 168 -11.91 -3.53 -15.18
C ALA A 168 -10.84 -3.19 -16.23
N SER A 169 -10.57 -4.15 -17.12
CA SER A 169 -9.94 -3.91 -18.41
C SER A 169 -10.85 -4.47 -19.49
N VAL A 170 -11.78 -3.64 -19.98
CA VAL A 170 -12.02 -3.22 -21.38
C VAL A 170 -13.03 -2.08 -21.34
#